data_AF-A0A1F3SCX4-F1
#
_entry.id   AF-A0A1F3SCX4-F1
#
_cell.length_a   1.000
_cell.length_b   1.000
_cell.length_c   1.000
_cell.angle_alpha   90.00
_cell.angle_beta   90.00
_cell.angle_gamma   90.00
#
_symmetry.space_group_name_H-M   'P 1'
#
loop_
_entity.id
_entity.type
_entity.pdbx_description
1 polymer ?
#
loop_
_entity_poly.entity_id
_entity_poly.type
_entity_poly.pdbx_seq_one_letter_code
_entity_poly.pdbx_strand_id
1 'polypeptide(L)'
;MKKLGSIILLSFFLMSLPACKEGASFNENLKEVAVKLKNVEAITSLDLVSTEHYAAMTDYFRTVTDLAVSLKSDAKARKYWATRVKKHKISDFCAKYVLTATAWHNLNDQCTIDGHYLCPDEVREYPAILNAVLSNSPQSLKDDFYADDRCSGWREL
;
A
#
# COMPACT_ATOMS: atom_id res chain seq x y z
N MET A 1 44.23 -44.85 -15.20
CA MET A 1 42.80 -44.69 -14.88
C MET A 1 42.64 -43.52 -13.90
N LYS A 2 42.95 -42.28 -14.30
CA LYS A 2 42.04 -41.20 -14.75
C LYS A 2 40.65 -41.12 -14.07
N LYS A 3 40.55 -40.12 -13.18
CA LYS A 3 39.41 -39.23 -12.89
C LYS A 3 38.22 -39.81 -12.11
N LEU A 4 38.31 -39.72 -10.78
CA LEU A 4 37.17 -39.93 -9.87
C LEU A 4 37.13 -38.89 -8.73
N GLY A 5 37.70 -37.70 -8.94
CA GLY A 5 37.92 -36.71 -7.86
C GLY A 5 37.27 -35.34 -8.05
N SER A 6 36.47 -35.09 -9.10
CA SER A 6 36.05 -33.70 -9.43
C SER A 6 34.54 -33.46 -9.55
N ILE A 7 33.68 -34.38 -9.12
CA ILE A 7 32.21 -34.21 -9.32
C ILE A 7 31.48 -33.83 -8.02
N ILE A 8 32.08 -33.99 -6.84
CA ILE A 8 31.36 -33.77 -5.57
C ILE A 8 31.44 -32.31 -5.06
N LEU A 9 32.33 -31.48 -5.61
CA LEU A 9 32.53 -30.10 -5.14
C LEU A 9 31.67 -29.04 -5.87
N LEU A 10 30.90 -29.42 -6.89
CA LEU A 10 30.04 -28.48 -7.65
C LEU A 10 28.55 -28.55 -7.25
N SER A 11 28.17 -29.45 -6.36
CA SER A 11 26.77 -29.72 -6.03
C SER A 11 26.27 -28.95 -4.79
N PHE A 12 27.15 -28.23 -4.10
CA PHE A 12 26.82 -27.55 -2.83
C PHE A 12 26.53 -26.04 -2.98
N PHE A 13 26.59 -25.49 -4.20
CA PHE A 13 26.44 -24.05 -4.44
C PHE A 13 25.03 -23.63 -4.95
N LEU A 14 24.09 -24.56 -5.06
CA LEU A 14 22.75 -24.30 -5.65
C LEU A 14 21.59 -24.23 -4.63
N MET A 15 21.87 -24.32 -3.33
CA MET A 15 20.81 -24.29 -2.30
C MET A 15 20.69 -22.98 -1.49
N SER A 16 21.41 -21.93 -1.86
CA SER A 16 21.48 -20.71 -1.06
C SER A 16 20.76 -19.49 -1.66
N LEU A 17 19.51 -19.62 -2.12
CA LEU A 17 18.65 -18.44 -2.31
C LEU A 17 17.14 -18.68 -2.05
N PRO A 18 16.67 -18.92 -0.81
CA PRO A 18 15.29 -18.61 -0.45
C PRO A 18 15.27 -17.23 0.22
N ALA A 19 15.59 -16.13 -0.49
CA ALA A 19 15.67 -14.83 0.18
C ALA A 19 15.25 -13.58 -0.61
N CYS A 20 14.80 -13.67 -1.86
CA CYS A 20 14.55 -12.48 -2.69
C CYS A 20 13.17 -12.38 -3.37
N LYS A 21 12.12 -13.12 -2.96
CA LYS A 21 10.80 -12.96 -3.59
C LYS A 21 9.88 -11.93 -2.88
N GLU A 22 9.98 -11.81 -1.56
CA GLU A 22 9.01 -10.99 -0.79
C GLU A 22 9.33 -9.49 -0.81
N GLY A 23 10.61 -9.10 -0.81
CA GLY A 23 11.01 -7.69 -0.91
C GLY A 23 10.75 -7.03 -2.28
N ALA A 24 10.69 -7.84 -3.35
CA ALA A 24 10.32 -7.35 -4.69
C ALA A 24 8.83 -6.98 -4.73
N SER A 25 7.98 -7.82 -4.11
CA SER A 25 6.53 -7.60 -4.04
C SER A 25 6.15 -6.30 -3.33
N PHE A 26 6.82 -5.92 -2.23
CA PHE A 26 6.48 -4.67 -1.53
C PHE A 26 6.70 -3.41 -2.40
N ASN A 27 7.82 -3.35 -3.12
CA ASN A 27 8.15 -2.19 -3.95
C ASN A 27 7.28 -2.12 -5.21
N GLU A 28 6.90 -3.28 -5.75
CA GLU A 28 5.92 -3.38 -6.83
C GLU A 28 4.54 -2.91 -6.36
N ASN A 29 4.04 -3.43 -5.24
CA ASN A 29 2.77 -3.00 -4.65
C ASN A 29 2.76 -1.49 -4.37
N LEU A 30 3.84 -0.93 -3.80
CA LEU A 30 3.91 0.51 -3.55
C LEU A 30 3.84 1.33 -4.85
N LYS A 31 4.48 0.87 -5.95
CA LYS A 31 4.34 1.52 -7.25
C LYS A 31 2.93 1.40 -7.81
N GLU A 32 2.29 0.25 -7.63
CA GLU A 32 0.90 0.03 -8.05
C GLU A 32 -0.07 0.94 -7.31
N VAL A 33 0.11 1.18 -6.01
CA VAL A 33 -0.70 2.16 -5.25
C VAL A 33 -0.69 3.51 -5.97
N ALA A 34 0.45 3.98 -6.44
CA ALA A 34 0.55 5.28 -7.10
C ALA A 34 -0.15 5.35 -8.47
N VAL A 35 -0.22 4.22 -9.18
CA VAL A 35 -0.98 4.13 -10.43
C VAL A 35 -2.48 4.09 -10.11
N LYS A 36 -2.88 3.24 -9.18
CA LYS A 36 -4.28 3.00 -8.80
C LYS A 36 -4.93 4.20 -8.12
N LEU A 37 -4.14 4.99 -7.38
CA LEU A 37 -4.61 6.24 -6.75
C LEU A 37 -5.24 7.19 -7.77
N LYS A 38 -4.62 7.34 -8.94
CA LYS A 38 -5.14 8.24 -9.99
C LYS A 38 -6.50 7.78 -10.51
N ASN A 39 -6.68 6.47 -10.62
CA ASN A 39 -7.93 5.88 -11.10
C ASN A 39 -9.04 6.06 -10.08
N VAL A 40 -8.75 5.85 -8.79
CA VAL A 40 -9.76 6.05 -7.74
C VAL A 40 -10.08 7.55 -7.54
N GLU A 41 -9.09 8.45 -7.65
CA GLU A 41 -9.33 9.89 -7.56
C GLU A 41 -10.24 10.40 -8.69
N ALA A 42 -10.08 9.87 -9.90
CA ALA A 42 -10.88 10.27 -11.07
C ALA A 42 -12.38 9.95 -10.92
N ILE A 43 -12.74 9.02 -10.04
CA ILE A 43 -14.14 8.58 -9.84
C ILE A 43 -14.77 9.14 -8.57
N THR A 44 -14.02 9.87 -7.73
CA THR A 44 -14.52 10.42 -6.44
C THR A 44 -15.68 11.40 -6.58
N SER A 45 -15.84 12.00 -7.76
CA SER A 45 -16.91 12.94 -8.09
C SER A 45 -17.97 12.37 -9.03
N LEU A 46 -17.87 11.08 -9.38
CA LEU A 46 -18.77 10.39 -10.29
C LEU A 46 -19.69 9.43 -9.52
N ASP A 47 -20.87 9.19 -10.06
CA ASP A 47 -21.81 8.21 -9.49
C ASP A 47 -21.18 6.80 -9.50
N LEU A 48 -21.03 6.17 -8.33
CA LEU A 48 -20.31 4.88 -8.15
C LEU A 48 -21.02 3.65 -8.74
N VAL A 49 -22.08 3.85 -9.50
CA VAL A 49 -22.98 2.79 -9.99
C VAL A 49 -22.35 1.95 -11.11
N SER A 50 -21.19 2.35 -11.67
CA SER A 50 -20.53 1.59 -12.74
C SER A 50 -19.61 0.50 -12.21
N THR A 51 -19.58 -0.65 -12.90
CA THR A 51 -18.65 -1.76 -12.61
C THR A 51 -17.18 -1.31 -12.66
N GLU A 52 -16.86 -0.36 -13.54
CA GLU A 52 -15.50 0.19 -13.67
C GLU A 52 -15.10 0.98 -12.42
N HIS A 53 -16.02 1.77 -11.86
CA HIS A 53 -15.77 2.52 -10.62
C HIS A 53 -15.57 1.57 -9.44
N TYR A 54 -16.42 0.53 -9.32
CA TYR A 54 -16.27 -0.50 -8.30
C TYR A 54 -14.92 -1.22 -8.40
N ALA A 55 -14.49 -1.58 -9.61
CA ALA A 55 -13.20 -2.22 -9.85
C ALA A 55 -12.03 -1.32 -9.44
N ALA A 56 -12.07 -0.04 -9.83
CA ALA A 56 -11.02 0.93 -9.47
C ALA A 56 -10.89 1.13 -7.94
N MET A 57 -12.01 1.20 -7.22
CA MET A 57 -12.00 1.23 -5.75
C MET A 57 -11.37 -0.04 -5.19
N THR A 58 -11.91 -1.20 -5.58
CA THR A 58 -11.44 -2.52 -5.10
C THR A 58 -9.93 -2.63 -5.29
N ASP A 59 -9.45 -2.28 -6.47
CA ASP A 59 -8.04 -2.34 -6.82
C ASP A 59 -7.19 -1.46 -5.91
N TYR A 60 -7.57 -0.19 -5.72
CA TYR A 60 -6.80 0.73 -4.90
C TYR A 60 -6.78 0.30 -3.43
N PHE A 61 -7.96 0.13 -2.82
CA PHE A 61 -8.08 -0.14 -1.40
C PHE A 61 -7.45 -1.48 -1.03
N ARG A 62 -7.67 -2.53 -1.83
CA ARG A 62 -7.03 -3.84 -1.61
C ARG A 62 -5.51 -3.76 -1.70
N THR A 63 -4.95 -3.03 -2.66
CA THR A 63 -3.49 -2.90 -2.76
C THR A 63 -2.91 -2.15 -1.54
N VAL A 64 -3.62 -1.16 -1.00
CA VAL A 64 -3.20 -0.50 0.26
C VAL A 64 -3.33 -1.45 1.47
N THR A 65 -4.38 -2.28 1.52
CA THR A 65 -4.53 -3.33 2.54
C THR A 65 -3.38 -4.32 2.49
N ASP A 66 -3.02 -4.81 1.29
CA ASP A 66 -1.90 -5.74 1.10
C ASP A 66 -0.57 -5.13 1.54
N LEU A 67 -0.39 -3.82 1.31
CA LEU A 67 0.77 -3.07 1.82
C LEU A 67 0.79 -3.06 3.35
N ALA A 68 -0.33 -2.75 4.01
CA ALA A 68 -0.44 -2.73 5.46
C ALA A 68 -0.18 -4.11 6.08
N VAL A 69 -0.75 -5.17 5.48
CA VAL A 69 -0.51 -6.56 5.88
C VAL A 69 0.97 -6.91 5.76
N SER A 70 1.60 -6.57 4.63
CA SER A 70 3.03 -6.81 4.40
C SER A 70 3.91 -6.11 5.44
N LEU A 71 3.59 -4.87 5.83
CA LEU A 71 4.32 -4.17 6.89
C LEU A 71 4.17 -4.85 8.26
N LYS A 72 3.01 -5.45 8.53
CA LYS A 72 2.77 -6.17 9.78
C LYS A 72 3.54 -7.50 9.83
N SER A 73 3.52 -8.28 8.75
CA SER A 73 4.04 -9.65 8.74
C SER A 73 5.51 -9.76 8.34
N ASP A 74 6.06 -8.84 7.54
CA ASP A 74 7.41 -8.96 6.96
C ASP A 74 8.39 -7.87 7.48
N ALA A 75 9.46 -8.31 8.13
CA ALA A 75 10.53 -7.43 8.59
C ALA A 75 11.30 -6.75 7.44
N LYS A 76 11.42 -7.41 6.27
CA LYS A 76 12.04 -6.82 5.09
C LYS A 76 11.17 -5.69 4.56
N ALA A 77 9.85 -5.89 4.43
CA ALA A 77 8.91 -4.83 4.07
C ALA A 77 9.05 -3.60 5.00
N ARG A 78 9.09 -3.79 6.32
CA ARG A 78 9.32 -2.68 7.27
C ARG A 78 10.66 -1.97 7.05
N LYS A 79 11.75 -2.72 6.80
CA LYS A 79 13.06 -2.13 6.51
C LYS A 79 13.05 -1.31 5.21
N TYR A 80 12.38 -1.80 4.18
CA TYR A 80 12.20 -1.09 2.92
C TYR A 80 11.37 0.18 3.10
N TRP A 81 10.24 0.07 3.79
CA TRP A 81 9.40 1.20 4.16
C TRP A 81 10.19 2.28 4.88
N ALA A 82 10.88 1.93 5.97
CA ALA A 82 11.72 2.86 6.74
C ALA A 82 12.79 3.54 5.88
N THR A 83 13.35 2.84 4.89
CA THR A 83 14.32 3.41 3.95
C THR A 83 13.65 4.36 2.94
N ARG A 84 12.45 4.02 2.47
CA ARG A 84 11.74 4.77 1.43
C ARG A 84 11.15 6.06 1.96
N VAL A 85 10.51 5.99 3.13
CA VAL A 85 9.90 7.15 3.78
C VAL A 85 10.93 8.18 4.24
N LYS A 86 12.16 7.75 4.60
CA LYS A 86 13.28 8.65 4.87
C LYS A 86 13.84 9.36 3.64
N LYS A 87 13.65 8.79 2.44
CA LYS A 87 14.21 9.31 1.19
C LYS A 87 13.28 10.28 0.46
N HIS A 88 11.98 10.24 0.75
CA HIS A 88 10.99 11.08 0.09
C HIS A 88 10.56 12.22 1.00
N LYS A 89 10.24 13.37 0.41
CA LYS A 89 9.49 14.40 1.11
C LYS A 89 8.11 13.86 1.43
N ILE A 90 7.58 14.18 2.60
CA ILE A 90 6.25 13.70 3.00
C ILE A 90 5.16 14.12 2.02
N SER A 91 5.31 15.31 1.42
CA SER A 91 4.41 15.83 0.40
C SER A 91 4.39 14.96 -0.87
N ASP A 92 5.55 14.45 -1.31
CA ASP A 92 5.62 13.50 -2.42
C ASP A 92 4.92 12.19 -2.08
N PHE A 93 5.03 11.74 -0.82
CA PHE A 93 4.38 10.53 -0.35
C PHE A 93 2.86 10.69 -0.33
N CYS A 94 2.37 11.78 0.27
CA CYS A 94 0.96 12.13 0.32
C CYS A 94 0.34 12.28 -1.07
N ALA A 95 1.02 12.97 -1.98
CA ALA A 95 0.58 13.13 -3.36
C ALA A 95 0.51 11.82 -4.15
N LYS A 96 1.43 10.88 -3.89
CA LYS A 96 1.56 9.67 -4.72
C LYS A 96 0.82 8.46 -4.19
N TYR A 97 0.58 8.35 -2.89
CA TYR A 97 0.12 7.08 -2.31
C TYR A 97 -1.17 7.19 -1.50
N VAL A 98 -1.57 8.41 -1.13
CA VAL A 98 -2.63 8.64 -0.16
C VAL A 98 -3.82 9.30 -0.84
N LEU A 99 -4.98 8.68 -0.72
CA LEU A 99 -6.26 9.30 -1.06
C LEU A 99 -6.56 10.38 -0.01
N THR A 100 -7.11 11.53 -0.39
CA THR A 100 -7.44 12.57 0.59
C THR A 100 -8.62 12.14 1.45
N ALA A 101 -8.69 12.62 2.70
CA ALA A 101 -9.83 12.33 3.59
C ALA A 101 -11.17 12.77 2.96
N THR A 102 -11.19 13.93 2.31
CA THR A 102 -12.37 14.42 1.59
C THR A 102 -12.79 13.50 0.44
N ALA A 103 -11.84 13.04 -0.37
CA ALA A 103 -12.11 12.11 -1.47
C ALA A 103 -12.64 10.77 -0.95
N TRP A 104 -12.06 10.27 0.15
CA TRP A 104 -12.53 9.06 0.82
C TRP A 104 -13.95 9.21 1.37
N HIS A 105 -14.26 10.32 2.06
CA HIS A 105 -15.62 10.60 2.54
C HIS A 105 -16.63 10.60 1.39
N ASN A 106 -16.34 11.30 0.30
CA ASN A 106 -17.21 11.34 -0.88
C ASN A 106 -17.49 9.94 -1.43
N LEU A 107 -16.47 9.07 -1.50
CA LEU A 107 -16.65 7.69 -1.93
C LEU A 107 -17.49 6.90 -0.92
N ASN A 108 -17.10 6.94 0.36
CA ASN A 108 -17.73 6.16 1.42
C ASN A 108 -19.21 6.54 1.63
N ASP A 109 -19.57 7.81 1.46
CA ASP A 109 -20.94 8.29 1.57
C ASP A 109 -21.81 7.75 0.42
N GLN A 110 -21.25 7.68 -0.79
CA GLN A 110 -21.92 7.10 -1.95
C GLN A 110 -22.03 5.57 -1.88
N CYS A 111 -21.28 4.92 -1.00
CA CYS A 111 -21.33 3.48 -0.81
C CYS A 111 -22.57 3.00 -0.04
N THR A 112 -23.37 3.89 0.56
CA THR A 112 -24.58 3.52 1.31
C THR A 112 -25.84 3.93 0.55
N ILE A 113 -26.60 2.96 0.05
CA ILE A 113 -27.88 3.18 -0.64
C ILE A 113 -28.96 2.42 0.12
N ASP A 114 -30.03 3.13 0.52
CA ASP A 114 -31.16 2.57 1.27
C ASP A 114 -30.76 1.78 2.53
N GLY A 115 -29.72 2.22 3.23
CA GLY A 115 -29.21 1.58 4.44
C GLY A 115 -28.33 0.35 4.19
N HIS A 116 -28.09 -0.02 2.93
CA HIS A 116 -27.18 -1.08 2.54
C HIS A 116 -25.85 -0.50 2.05
N TYR A 117 -24.76 -1.06 2.54
CA TYR A 117 -23.41 -0.71 2.08
C TYR A 117 -23.00 -1.62 0.92
N LEU A 118 -22.60 -1.03 -0.20
CA LEU A 118 -22.41 -1.74 -1.48
C LEU A 118 -20.96 -1.77 -1.96
N CYS A 119 -20.07 -0.98 -1.35
CA CYS A 119 -18.66 -0.95 -1.70
C CYS A 119 -17.87 -2.09 -1.02
N PRO A 120 -16.60 -2.32 -1.44
CA PRO A 120 -15.69 -3.18 -0.71
C PRO A 120 -15.51 -2.72 0.75
N ASP A 121 -15.36 -3.67 1.67
CA ASP A 121 -15.17 -3.38 3.09
C ASP A 121 -13.91 -2.54 3.34
N GLU A 122 -12.88 -2.73 2.52
CA GLU A 122 -11.62 -2.01 2.59
C GLU A 122 -11.78 -0.50 2.39
N VAL A 123 -12.85 -0.06 1.69
CA VAL A 123 -13.18 1.37 1.58
C VAL A 123 -13.52 1.91 2.96
N ARG A 124 -14.40 1.25 3.71
CA ARG A 124 -14.81 1.68 5.06
C ARG A 124 -13.65 1.57 6.05
N GLU A 125 -12.82 0.54 5.91
CA GLU A 125 -11.69 0.27 6.80
C GLU A 125 -10.45 1.11 6.51
N TYR A 126 -10.45 1.89 5.42
CA TYR A 126 -9.28 2.63 4.96
C TYR A 126 -8.60 3.51 6.03
N PRO A 127 -9.31 4.26 6.90
CA PRO A 127 -8.65 5.02 7.98
C PRO A 127 -7.80 4.12 8.89
N ALA A 128 -8.33 2.96 9.27
CA ALA A 128 -7.63 1.99 10.11
C ALA A 128 -6.44 1.36 9.38
N ILE A 129 -6.60 1.04 8.09
CA ILE A 129 -5.53 0.51 7.23
C ILE A 129 -4.39 1.53 7.10
N LEU A 130 -4.71 2.79 6.81
CA LEU A 130 -3.75 3.87 6.67
C LEU A 130 -2.99 4.11 7.98
N ASN A 131 -3.68 4.11 9.12
CA ASN A 131 -3.04 4.20 10.44
C ASN A 131 -2.10 3.00 10.69
N ALA A 132 -2.48 1.78 10.28
CA ALA A 132 -1.60 0.62 10.37
C ALA A 132 -0.33 0.80 9.53
N VAL A 133 -0.42 1.38 8.33
CA VAL A 133 0.77 1.74 7.52
C VAL A 133 1.64 2.76 8.25
N LEU A 134 1.05 3.85 8.75
CA LEU A 134 1.77 4.92 9.44
C LEU A 134 2.40 4.45 10.76
N SER A 135 1.79 3.50 11.47
CA SER A 135 2.30 2.94 12.73
C SER A 135 3.71 2.34 12.59
N ASN A 136 4.09 1.95 11.37
CA ASN A 136 5.43 1.45 11.02
C ASN A 136 6.46 2.55 10.72
N SER A 137 6.10 3.83 10.92
CA SER A 137 6.94 5.01 10.67
C SER A 137 7.39 5.70 11.97
N PRO A 138 8.55 6.39 11.96
CA PRO A 138 8.96 7.24 13.08
C PRO A 138 7.94 8.33 13.38
N GLN A 139 7.88 8.80 14.64
CA GLN A 139 6.92 9.82 15.05
C GLN A 139 7.05 11.12 14.25
N SER A 140 8.28 11.60 14.00
CA SER A 140 8.52 12.80 13.20
C SER A 140 7.88 12.73 11.81
N LEU A 141 7.83 11.53 11.21
CA LEU A 141 7.19 11.36 9.90
C LEU A 141 5.67 11.41 9.99
N LYS A 142 5.09 10.89 11.07
CA LYS A 142 3.64 11.01 11.31
C LYS A 142 3.27 12.47 11.53
N ASP A 143 4.08 13.20 12.28
CA ASP A 143 3.87 14.63 12.52
C ASP A 143 3.92 15.40 11.19
N ASP A 144 4.94 15.14 10.36
CA ASP A 144 5.07 15.69 9.01
C ASP A 144 3.87 15.30 8.11
N PHE A 145 3.39 14.05 8.22
CA PHE A 145 2.25 13.55 7.44
C PHE A 145 0.98 14.32 7.77
N TYR A 146 0.71 14.51 9.05
CA TYR A 146 -0.47 15.24 9.49
C TYR A 146 -0.32 16.76 9.37
N ALA A 147 0.87 17.27 9.09
CA ALA A 147 1.12 18.67 8.79
C ALA A 147 1.01 18.99 7.28
N ASP A 148 1.04 17.98 6.41
CA ASP A 148 0.89 18.15 4.97
C ASP A 148 -0.57 18.42 4.59
N ASP A 149 -0.83 19.48 3.81
CA ASP A 149 -2.17 19.93 3.43
C ASP A 149 -3.03 18.82 2.83
N ARG A 150 -2.44 17.88 2.09
CA ARG A 150 -3.18 16.80 1.42
C ARG A 150 -3.52 15.65 2.37
N CYS A 151 -2.72 15.43 3.41
CA CYS A 151 -2.84 14.32 4.34
C CYS A 151 -3.41 14.72 5.71
N SER A 152 -3.44 16.01 6.04
CA SER A 152 -3.83 16.53 7.35
C SER A 152 -5.24 16.10 7.79
N GLY A 153 -6.17 15.97 6.85
CA GLY A 153 -7.55 15.52 7.12
C GLY A 153 -7.66 14.10 7.70
N TRP A 154 -6.61 13.30 7.67
CA TRP A 154 -6.56 11.96 8.27
C TRP A 154 -6.27 11.96 9.78
N ARG A 155 -6.01 13.12 10.40
CA ARG A 155 -5.73 13.21 11.84
C ARG A 155 -6.98 12.94 12.70
N GLU A 156 -8.16 13.27 12.16
CA GLU A 156 -9.42 13.33 12.91
C GLU A 156 -10.31 12.09 12.71
N LEU A 157 -9.83 11.11 11.93
CA LEU A 157 -10.50 9.86 11.57
C LEU A 157 -9.84 8.66 12.26
#